data_AF-A0A0F0HUC6-F1
#
_entry.id   AF-A0A0F0HUC6-F1
#
_cell.length_a   1.000
_cell.length_b   1.000
_cell.length_c   1.000
_cell.angle_alpha   90.00
_cell.angle_beta   90.00
_cell.angle_gamma   90.00
#
_symmetry.space_group_name_H-M   'P 1'
#
loop_
_entity.id
_entity.type
_entity.pdbx_description
1 polymer ?
#
loop_
_entity_poly.entity_id
_entity_poly.type
_entity_poly.pdbx_seq_one_letter_code
_entity_poly.pdbx_strand_id
1 'polypeptide(L)'
;MQHSRPRRARPVVLALAAVLSLGGTAVTPALAATGTSTGTGGSAPTAAAGSAGAVTAFTAKGAVYTFAAGSAKARVSFVSDQVFRIELSPSGPFTDPVGSDVALPQGAPPATKWRDAGDRYELSTGKVTLRVYKSALRFALYRADGSKVWEETKPISWDGKATTQTLARGASEQYFGAGEQNGSFSHRGKTVQVGVDYDWNEGGHPNSVPFYLSSAGYGVYRNTYAPGSYAFDDPVSTTEQELRFD
;
A
#
# COMPACT_ATOMS: atom_id res chain seq x y z
N MET A 1 -37.88 47.55 -0.83
CA MET A 1 -36.81 48.10 0.04
C MET A 1 -37.38 48.32 1.42
N GLN A 2 -37.05 47.45 2.38
CA GLN A 2 -37.04 47.76 3.81
C GLN A 2 -36.15 46.71 4.48
N HIS A 3 -34.98 47.16 4.91
CA HIS A 3 -33.99 46.38 5.62
C HIS A 3 -34.36 46.32 7.11
N SER A 4 -34.50 45.11 7.66
CA SER A 4 -34.48 44.89 9.10
C SER A 4 -33.30 43.98 9.43
N ARG A 5 -32.29 44.55 10.10
CA ARG A 5 -31.11 43.85 10.62
C ARG A 5 -31.44 43.09 11.92
N PRO A 6 -30.64 42.08 12.30
CA PRO A 6 -31.06 40.99 13.18
C PRO A 6 -30.88 41.29 14.67
N ARG A 7 -31.77 40.76 15.52
CA ARG A 7 -31.59 40.70 16.98
C ARG A 7 -30.79 39.43 17.32
N ARG A 8 -29.58 39.62 17.86
CA ARG A 8 -28.75 38.57 18.46
C ARG A 8 -29.40 38.04 19.74
N ALA A 9 -29.76 36.76 19.75
CA ALA A 9 -30.08 36.03 20.98
C ALA A 9 -28.77 35.57 21.63
N ARG A 10 -28.63 35.83 22.93
CA ARG A 10 -27.52 35.36 23.77
C ARG A 10 -27.72 33.87 24.11
N PRO A 11 -26.67 33.04 24.13
CA PRO A 11 -26.81 31.64 24.52
C PRO A 11 -26.96 31.54 26.04
N VAL A 12 -27.97 30.77 26.48
CA VAL A 12 -28.11 30.30 27.85
C VAL A 12 -27.16 29.12 28.01
N VAL A 13 -26.17 29.29 28.88
CA VAL A 13 -25.26 28.22 29.33
C VAL A 13 -26.03 27.37 30.33
N LEU A 14 -26.40 26.16 29.95
CA LEU A 14 -26.88 25.14 30.89
C LEU A 14 -25.69 24.29 31.31
N ALA A 15 -25.11 24.61 32.47
CA ALA A 15 -24.12 23.77 33.11
C ALA A 15 -24.84 22.57 33.75
N LEU A 16 -24.59 21.36 33.22
CA LEU A 16 -24.99 20.12 33.87
C LEU A 16 -23.76 19.55 34.57
N ALA A 17 -23.70 19.73 35.88
CA ALA A 17 -22.78 19.02 36.75
C ALA A 17 -23.35 17.62 37.03
N ALA A 18 -22.58 16.58 36.71
CA ALA A 18 -22.79 15.24 37.23
C ALA A 18 -21.49 14.80 37.90
N VAL A 19 -21.59 14.47 39.18
CA VAL A 19 -20.51 14.10 40.10
C VAL A 19 -20.69 12.62 40.48
N LEU A 20 -19.55 11.93 40.60
CA LEU A 20 -19.32 10.59 41.20
C LEU A 20 -19.87 9.38 40.40
N SER A 21 -19.15 8.27 40.26
CA SER A 21 -18.34 7.58 41.28
C SER A 21 -17.22 6.72 40.67
N LEU A 22 -16.06 6.69 41.36
CA LEU A 22 -15.00 5.70 41.16
C LEU A 22 -15.48 4.30 41.54
N GLY A 23 -15.27 3.34 40.64
CA GLY A 23 -15.36 1.91 40.92
C GLY A 23 -14.38 1.19 40.00
N GLY A 24 -13.19 0.89 40.52
CA GLY A 24 -12.20 0.10 39.83
C GLY A 24 -12.58 -1.38 39.86
N THR A 25 -12.64 -2.01 38.70
CA THR A 25 -12.47 -3.45 38.55
C THR A 25 -11.58 -3.70 37.34
N ALA A 26 -10.36 -4.18 37.61
CA ALA A 26 -9.48 -4.72 36.60
C ALA A 26 -10.13 -6.00 36.05
N VAL A 27 -10.54 -5.97 34.78
CA VAL A 27 -10.99 -7.17 34.07
C VAL A 27 -9.85 -7.61 33.16
N THR A 28 -9.08 -8.58 33.64
CA THR A 28 -8.18 -9.38 32.80
C THR A 28 -9.03 -10.17 31.81
N PRO A 29 -8.78 -10.15 30.49
CA PRO A 29 -9.38 -11.12 29.60
C PRO A 29 -8.68 -12.46 29.79
N ALA A 30 -9.40 -13.40 30.40
CA ALA A 30 -9.00 -14.79 30.49
C ALA A 30 -9.19 -15.47 29.13
N LEU A 31 -8.14 -16.18 28.72
CA LEU A 31 -8.08 -17.10 27.61
C LEU A 31 -9.05 -18.27 27.89
N ALA A 32 -10.05 -18.48 27.02
CA ALA A 32 -10.86 -19.70 27.02
C ALA A 32 -11.00 -20.21 25.58
N ALA A 33 -10.19 -21.21 25.26
CA ALA A 33 -10.29 -22.01 24.05
C ALA A 33 -11.25 -23.18 24.28
N THR A 34 -12.40 -23.20 23.61
CA THR A 34 -13.14 -24.43 23.31
C THR A 34 -13.96 -24.21 22.04
N GLY A 35 -13.46 -24.74 20.93
CA GLY A 35 -14.16 -24.79 19.65
C GLY A 35 -13.57 -25.90 18.80
N THR A 36 -14.05 -27.12 18.99
CA THR A 36 -13.81 -28.23 18.04
C THR A 36 -14.63 -27.98 16.78
N SER A 37 -14.05 -27.26 15.81
CA SER A 37 -14.55 -27.22 14.45
C SER A 37 -13.76 -28.19 13.58
N THR A 38 -14.36 -29.33 13.25
CA THR A 38 -13.94 -30.18 12.14
C THR A 38 -14.30 -29.47 10.83
N GLY A 39 -13.42 -28.56 10.40
CA GLY A 39 -13.45 -27.97 9.07
C GLY A 39 -12.16 -28.33 8.36
N THR A 40 -12.25 -28.96 7.19
CA THR A 40 -11.13 -29.13 6.26
C THR A 40 -10.75 -27.76 5.70
N GLY A 41 -10.04 -26.98 6.51
CA GLY A 41 -9.34 -25.78 6.09
C GLY A 41 -8.12 -26.21 5.29
N GLY A 42 -8.22 -26.18 3.97
CA GLY A 42 -7.02 -26.18 3.13
C GLY A 42 -6.23 -24.92 3.46
N SER A 43 -5.20 -25.04 4.30
CA SER A 43 -4.20 -23.99 4.45
C SER A 43 -3.59 -23.77 3.07
N ALA A 44 -3.85 -22.59 2.48
CA ALA A 44 -3.06 -22.13 1.35
C ALA A 44 -1.59 -22.23 1.78
N PRO A 45 -0.69 -22.76 0.94
CA PRO A 45 0.69 -22.93 1.34
C PRO A 45 1.27 -21.56 1.66
N THR A 46 1.56 -21.32 2.94
CA THR A 46 2.30 -20.15 3.38
C THR A 46 3.69 -20.26 2.74
N ALA A 47 4.01 -19.36 1.82
CA ALA A 47 5.35 -19.31 1.26
C ALA A 47 6.35 -19.08 2.39
N ALA A 48 7.40 -19.90 2.44
CA ALA A 48 8.52 -19.65 3.34
C ALA A 48 9.09 -18.25 3.07
N ALA A 49 9.66 -17.62 4.11
CA ALA A 49 10.25 -16.30 3.99
C ALA A 49 11.24 -16.24 2.81
N GLY A 50 11.14 -15.17 2.03
CA GLY A 50 11.85 -15.06 0.77
C GLY A 50 11.68 -13.71 0.10
N SER A 51 12.14 -13.63 -1.14
CA SER A 51 11.97 -12.45 -1.99
C SER A 51 11.94 -12.86 -3.45
N ALA A 52 11.47 -11.96 -4.31
CA ALA A 52 11.38 -12.22 -5.73
C ALA A 52 12.78 -12.51 -6.33
N GLY A 53 12.94 -13.71 -6.89
CA GLY A 53 14.21 -14.16 -7.46
C GLY A 53 14.47 -13.64 -8.88
N ALA A 54 15.37 -14.32 -9.60
CA ALA A 54 15.63 -14.02 -11.01
C ALA A 54 14.39 -14.30 -11.88
N VAL A 55 14.16 -13.48 -12.90
CA VAL A 55 13.10 -13.66 -13.88
C VAL A 55 13.44 -14.84 -14.79
N THR A 56 12.57 -15.86 -14.79
CA THR A 56 12.74 -17.09 -15.57
C THR A 56 11.79 -17.19 -16.76
N ALA A 57 10.68 -16.43 -16.74
CA ALA A 57 9.76 -16.35 -17.87
C ALA A 57 9.09 -14.97 -17.95
N PHE A 58 8.69 -14.60 -19.16
CA PHE A 58 8.00 -13.35 -19.45
C PHE A 58 6.93 -13.58 -20.52
N THR A 59 5.75 -12.99 -20.31
CA THR A 59 4.65 -12.99 -21.27
C THR A 59 4.04 -11.59 -21.34
N ALA A 60 3.75 -11.13 -22.56
CA ALA A 60 3.03 -9.88 -22.81
C ALA A 60 1.70 -10.15 -23.51
N LYS A 61 0.61 -9.55 -23.02
CA LYS A 61 -0.72 -9.61 -23.65
C LYS A 61 -1.40 -8.25 -23.54
N GLY A 62 -1.30 -7.45 -24.61
CA GLY A 62 -1.77 -6.06 -24.60
C GLY A 62 -1.01 -5.23 -23.55
N ALA A 63 -1.75 -4.56 -22.68
CA ALA A 63 -1.23 -3.74 -21.58
C ALA A 63 -0.89 -4.50 -20.30
N VAL A 64 -0.91 -5.83 -20.35
CA VAL A 64 -0.65 -6.73 -19.21
C VAL A 64 0.61 -7.54 -19.46
N TYR A 65 1.50 -7.54 -18.48
CA TYR A 65 2.82 -8.17 -18.53
C TYR A 65 3.01 -9.09 -17.34
N THR A 66 3.34 -10.35 -17.58
CA THR A 66 3.51 -11.36 -16.53
C THR A 66 4.94 -11.85 -16.50
N PHE A 67 5.48 -11.98 -15.30
CA PHE A 67 6.85 -12.43 -15.02
C PHE A 67 6.80 -13.63 -14.07
N ALA A 68 7.60 -14.66 -14.33
CA ALA A 68 7.86 -15.73 -13.36
C ALA A 68 9.25 -15.54 -12.75
N ALA A 69 9.38 -15.79 -11.45
CA ALA A 69 10.63 -15.68 -10.70
C ALA A 69 10.70 -16.78 -9.63
N GLY A 70 11.14 -17.98 -10.01
CA GLY A 70 11.04 -19.18 -9.16
C GLY A 70 9.58 -19.59 -8.96
N SER A 71 9.15 -19.76 -7.69
CA SER A 71 7.74 -20.00 -7.36
C SER A 71 6.88 -18.74 -7.51
N ALA A 72 7.49 -17.55 -7.40
CA ALA A 72 6.76 -16.30 -7.44
C ALA A 72 6.35 -15.93 -8.87
N LYS A 73 5.22 -15.24 -8.98
CA LYS A 73 4.80 -14.58 -10.23
C LYS A 73 4.47 -13.13 -9.95
N ALA A 74 4.81 -12.25 -10.88
CA ALA A 74 4.38 -10.86 -10.87
C ALA A 74 3.59 -10.51 -12.12
N ARG A 75 2.69 -9.55 -12.00
CA ARG A 75 1.89 -9.00 -13.10
C ARG A 75 1.92 -7.48 -13.03
N VAL A 76 2.21 -6.85 -14.16
CA VAL A 76 2.09 -5.40 -14.33
C VAL A 76 0.95 -5.13 -15.32
N SER A 77 -0.03 -4.36 -14.89
CA SER A 77 -1.20 -4.00 -15.71
C SER A 77 -1.31 -2.48 -15.81
N PHE A 78 -1.12 -1.92 -17.01
CA PHE A 78 -1.33 -0.48 -17.22
C PHE A 78 -2.84 -0.18 -17.34
N VAL A 79 -3.30 0.83 -16.59
CA VAL A 79 -4.69 1.30 -16.60
C VAL A 79 -4.85 2.69 -17.21
N SER A 80 -3.78 3.48 -17.23
CA SER A 80 -3.68 4.72 -18.00
C SER A 80 -2.22 4.95 -18.40
N ASP A 81 -1.94 6.00 -19.17
CA ASP A 81 -0.58 6.32 -19.59
C ASP A 81 0.39 6.57 -18.41
N GLN A 82 -0.11 6.81 -17.20
CA GLN A 82 0.71 7.14 -16.02
C GLN A 82 0.40 6.28 -14.79
N VAL A 83 -0.59 5.38 -14.88
CA VAL A 83 -1.02 4.54 -13.76
C VAL A 83 -0.95 3.07 -14.18
N PHE A 84 -0.31 2.26 -13.35
CA PHE A 84 -0.21 0.82 -13.52
C PHE A 84 -0.30 0.14 -12.15
N ARG A 85 -0.80 -1.10 -12.16
CA ARG A 85 -0.91 -1.99 -11.01
C ARG A 85 0.28 -2.96 -11.04
N ILE A 86 0.94 -3.16 -9.89
CA ILE A 86 1.97 -4.20 -9.71
C ILE A 86 1.40 -5.23 -8.74
N GLU A 87 1.19 -6.45 -9.23
CA GLU A 87 0.79 -7.58 -8.41
C GLU A 87 1.96 -8.56 -8.30
N LEU A 88 2.20 -9.12 -7.12
CA LEU A 88 3.13 -10.23 -6.92
C LEU A 88 2.54 -11.27 -5.97
N SER A 89 2.60 -12.52 -6.38
CA SER A 89 2.24 -13.69 -5.58
C SER A 89 3.49 -14.54 -5.31
N PRO A 90 3.88 -14.77 -4.05
CA PRO A 90 5.00 -15.63 -3.68
C PRO A 90 4.86 -17.10 -4.14
N SER A 91 3.63 -17.60 -4.23
CA SER A 91 3.31 -18.99 -4.61
C SER A 91 2.91 -19.14 -6.07
N GLY A 92 2.64 -18.03 -6.77
CA GLY A 92 2.34 -17.99 -8.20
C GLY A 92 0.88 -17.70 -8.56
N PRO A 93 -0.13 -18.33 -7.95
CA PRO A 93 -1.53 -17.95 -8.16
C PRO A 93 -1.82 -16.52 -7.67
N PHE A 94 -2.47 -15.71 -8.51
CA PHE A 94 -2.97 -14.39 -8.10
C PHE A 94 -4.34 -14.54 -7.43
N THR A 95 -4.56 -13.79 -6.36
CA THR A 95 -5.84 -13.68 -5.66
C THR A 95 -6.25 -12.21 -5.58
N ASP A 96 -7.56 -11.95 -5.58
CA ASP A 96 -8.12 -10.61 -5.44
C ASP A 96 -9.25 -10.61 -4.39
N PRO A 97 -8.90 -10.65 -3.09
CA PRO A 97 -9.87 -10.71 -2.01
C PRO A 97 -10.66 -9.42 -1.82
N VAL A 98 -10.17 -8.29 -2.35
CA VAL A 98 -10.87 -7.00 -2.28
C VAL A 98 -11.83 -6.79 -3.44
N GLY A 99 -11.65 -7.53 -4.55
CA GLY A 99 -12.56 -7.50 -5.69
C GLY A 99 -12.79 -6.09 -6.22
N SER A 100 -14.04 -5.64 -6.22
CA SER A 100 -14.45 -4.30 -6.66
C SER A 100 -14.69 -3.32 -5.51
N ASP A 101 -14.34 -3.67 -4.28
CA ASP A 101 -14.67 -2.83 -3.13
C ASP A 101 -13.69 -1.64 -2.97
N VAL A 102 -12.46 -1.82 -3.48
CA VAL A 102 -11.35 -0.89 -3.28
C VAL A 102 -10.97 -0.19 -4.59
N ALA A 103 -10.28 -0.90 -5.49
CA ALA A 103 -9.91 -0.37 -6.80
C ALA A 103 -10.91 -0.82 -7.87
N LEU A 104 -11.73 0.12 -8.36
CA LEU A 104 -12.70 -0.15 -9.41
C LEU A 104 -12.03 -0.32 -10.79
N PRO A 105 -12.64 -1.11 -11.71
CA PRO A 105 -12.18 -1.21 -13.10
C PRO A 105 -12.00 0.16 -13.75
N GLN A 106 -10.79 0.40 -14.26
CA GLN A 106 -10.39 1.65 -14.89
C GLN A 106 -10.45 1.50 -16.41
N GLY A 107 -11.64 1.75 -17.00
CA GLY A 107 -11.84 1.94 -18.45
C GLY A 107 -11.11 0.96 -19.40
N ALA A 108 -10.85 1.41 -20.62
CA ALA A 108 -10.00 0.69 -21.56
C ALA A 108 -8.52 0.97 -21.25
N PRO A 109 -7.64 -0.05 -21.28
CA PRO A 109 -6.22 0.14 -21.01
C PRO A 109 -5.54 1.00 -22.11
N PRO A 110 -4.42 1.69 -21.78
CA PRO A 110 -3.67 2.49 -22.73
C PRO A 110 -2.94 1.61 -23.76
N ALA A 111 -2.50 2.23 -24.85
CA ALA A 111 -1.52 1.60 -25.73
C ALA A 111 -0.16 1.50 -25.04
N THR A 112 0.42 0.30 -25.03
CA THR A 112 1.73 0.04 -24.43
C THR A 112 2.66 -0.62 -25.43
N LYS A 113 3.97 -0.44 -25.22
CA LYS A 113 5.03 -1.16 -25.93
C LYS A 113 5.99 -1.75 -24.92
N TRP A 114 6.68 -2.82 -25.30
CA TRP A 114 7.75 -3.38 -24.49
C TRP A 114 8.96 -3.71 -25.35
N ARG A 115 10.13 -3.74 -24.73
CA ARG A 115 11.33 -4.34 -25.32
C ARG A 115 12.17 -5.06 -24.28
N ASP A 116 12.93 -6.02 -24.75
CA ASP A 116 14.02 -6.62 -23.99
C ASP A 116 15.29 -5.79 -24.19
N ALA A 117 15.88 -5.30 -23.09
CA ALA A 117 17.11 -4.50 -23.09
C ALA A 117 18.33 -5.30 -22.57
N GLY A 118 18.24 -6.63 -22.51
CA GLY A 118 19.28 -7.51 -22.00
C GLY A 118 19.07 -7.79 -20.50
N ASP A 119 19.52 -6.87 -19.64
CA ASP A 119 19.46 -7.00 -18.18
C ASP A 119 18.05 -6.77 -17.59
N ARG A 120 17.14 -6.23 -18.39
CA ARG A 120 15.79 -5.83 -17.98
C ARG A 120 14.80 -5.84 -19.15
N TYR A 121 13.52 -5.91 -18.82
CA TYR A 121 12.44 -5.51 -19.72
C TYR A 121 12.11 -4.03 -19.50
N GLU A 122 11.69 -3.34 -20.56
CA GLU A 122 11.19 -1.97 -20.46
C GLU A 122 9.76 -1.91 -21.00
N LEU A 123 8.80 -1.64 -20.11
CA LEU A 123 7.37 -1.52 -20.40
C LEU A 123 7.02 -0.03 -20.48
N SER A 124 6.51 0.45 -21.61
CA SER A 124 6.37 1.90 -21.85
C SER A 124 4.99 2.30 -22.36
N THR A 125 4.56 3.47 -21.90
CA THR A 125 3.47 4.27 -22.49
C THR A 125 4.09 5.49 -23.19
N GLY A 126 3.26 6.46 -23.60
CA GLY A 126 3.75 7.77 -24.04
C GLY A 126 4.31 8.66 -22.92
N LYS A 127 4.13 8.30 -21.64
CA LYS A 127 4.49 9.15 -20.49
C LYS A 127 5.52 8.54 -19.54
N VAL A 128 5.54 7.22 -19.42
CA VAL A 128 6.44 6.52 -18.49
C VAL A 128 7.04 5.26 -19.09
N THR A 129 8.16 4.83 -18.52
CA THR A 129 8.77 3.52 -18.74
C THR A 129 9.00 2.86 -17.39
N LEU A 130 8.35 1.71 -17.16
CA LEU A 130 8.66 0.83 -16.05
C LEU A 130 9.75 -0.16 -16.49
N ARG A 131 10.90 -0.14 -15.81
CA ARG A 131 11.98 -1.10 -15.97
C ARG A 131 11.78 -2.27 -15.02
N VAL A 132 11.92 -3.48 -15.53
CA VAL A 132 11.79 -4.75 -14.78
C VAL A 132 13.09 -5.53 -14.92
N TYR A 133 13.92 -5.52 -13.87
CA TYR A 133 15.25 -6.15 -13.89
C TYR A 133 15.16 -7.67 -13.76
N LYS A 134 16.03 -8.38 -14.48
CA LYS A 134 15.94 -9.85 -14.61
C LYS A 134 16.74 -10.62 -13.57
N SER A 135 17.90 -10.13 -13.12
CA SER A 135 18.77 -10.87 -12.20
C SER A 135 18.13 -11.07 -10.82
N ALA A 136 17.37 -10.08 -10.39
CA ALA A 136 16.43 -10.16 -9.29
C ALA A 136 15.24 -9.28 -9.69
N LEU A 137 14.03 -9.83 -9.62
CA LEU A 137 12.81 -9.15 -10.05
C LEU A 137 12.60 -7.89 -9.23
N ARG A 138 12.99 -6.76 -9.83
CA ARG A 138 12.92 -5.42 -9.26
C ARG A 138 12.37 -4.44 -10.27
N PHE A 139 11.67 -3.44 -9.76
CA PHE A 139 11.02 -2.41 -10.54
C PHE A 139 11.71 -1.05 -10.38
N ALA A 140 11.75 -0.27 -11.47
CA ALA A 140 12.14 1.13 -11.41
C ALA A 140 11.35 1.93 -12.45
N LEU A 141 10.76 3.05 -12.03
CA LEU A 141 9.93 3.90 -12.88
C LEU A 141 10.72 5.10 -13.38
N TYR A 142 10.56 5.38 -14.67
CA TYR A 142 11.15 6.52 -15.35
C TYR A 142 10.07 7.31 -16.10
N ARG A 143 10.22 8.62 -16.18
CA ARG A 143 9.43 9.47 -17.07
C ARG A 143 9.91 9.29 -18.52
N ALA A 144 9.10 9.73 -19.48
CA ALA A 144 9.45 9.69 -20.90
C ALA A 144 10.74 10.46 -21.25
N ASP A 145 11.12 11.47 -20.44
CA ASP A 145 12.38 12.22 -20.58
C ASP A 145 13.61 11.48 -20.03
N GLY A 146 13.43 10.28 -19.46
CA GLY A 146 14.51 9.48 -18.88
C GLY A 146 14.85 9.82 -17.43
N SER A 147 14.16 10.76 -16.79
CA SER A 147 14.31 11.02 -15.35
C SER A 147 13.72 9.87 -14.52
N LYS A 148 14.49 9.39 -13.53
CA LYS A 148 14.05 8.36 -12.58
C LYS A 148 13.02 8.95 -11.62
N VAL A 149 11.90 8.26 -11.43
CA VAL A 149 10.85 8.60 -10.47
C VAL A 149 11.09 7.87 -9.15
N TRP A 150 11.26 6.55 -9.21
CA TRP A 150 11.58 5.70 -8.07
C TRP A 150 12.27 4.41 -8.54
N GLU A 151 12.96 3.72 -7.63
CA GLU A 151 13.49 2.38 -7.87
C GLU A 151 13.48 1.52 -6.61
N GLU A 152 13.31 0.22 -6.80
CA GLU A 152 13.51 -0.77 -5.75
C GLU A 152 14.99 -1.04 -5.50
N THR A 153 15.41 -0.92 -4.23
CA THR A 153 16.77 -1.26 -3.79
C THR A 153 16.96 -2.76 -3.59
N LYS A 154 15.86 -3.47 -3.33
CA LYS A 154 15.79 -4.92 -3.12
C LYS A 154 14.50 -5.46 -3.73
N PRO A 155 14.44 -6.74 -4.13
CA PRO A 155 13.19 -7.34 -4.58
C PRO A 155 12.13 -7.30 -3.49
N ILE A 156 10.85 -7.23 -3.88
CA ILE A 156 9.73 -7.40 -2.95
C ILE A 156 9.94 -8.70 -2.17
N SER A 157 9.83 -8.61 -0.84
CA SER A 157 10.06 -9.71 0.09
C SER A 157 8.81 -10.10 0.84
N TRP A 158 8.82 -11.28 1.42
CA TRP A 158 7.76 -11.82 2.27
C TRP A 158 8.33 -12.70 3.38
N ASP A 159 7.60 -12.83 4.48
CA ASP A 159 8.00 -13.64 5.64
C ASP A 159 6.98 -14.73 6.03
N GLY A 160 5.97 -14.93 5.17
CA GLY A 160 4.84 -15.82 5.44
C GLY A 160 3.69 -15.16 6.19
N LYS A 161 3.78 -13.87 6.51
CA LYS A 161 2.71 -13.07 7.13
C LYS A 161 2.48 -11.74 6.41
N ALA A 162 3.55 -11.17 5.87
CA ALA A 162 3.53 -9.86 5.24
C ALA A 162 4.31 -9.85 3.92
N THR A 163 4.04 -8.84 3.10
CA THR A 163 4.86 -8.46 1.94
C THR A 163 5.43 -7.07 2.13
N THR A 164 6.67 -6.85 1.67
CA THR A 164 7.38 -5.57 1.82
C THR A 164 8.01 -5.13 0.51
N GLN A 165 7.78 -3.86 0.14
CA GLN A 165 8.50 -3.18 -0.93
C GLN A 165 9.51 -2.20 -0.33
N THR A 166 10.72 -2.16 -0.92
CA THR A 166 11.81 -1.31 -0.43
C THR A 166 12.34 -0.40 -1.55
N LEU A 167 12.13 0.90 -1.41
CA LEU A 167 12.47 1.92 -2.41
C LEU A 167 13.68 2.76 -1.99
N ALA A 168 14.49 3.17 -2.96
CA ALA A 168 15.54 4.16 -2.71
C ALA A 168 14.88 5.50 -2.36
N ARG A 169 15.37 6.19 -1.32
CA ARG A 169 14.85 7.49 -0.92
C ARG A 169 15.73 8.61 -1.46
N GLY A 170 15.13 9.61 -2.10
CA GLY A 170 15.82 10.83 -2.48
C GLY A 170 16.25 11.66 -1.27
N ALA A 171 17.37 12.39 -1.39
CA ALA A 171 17.97 13.14 -0.28
C ALA A 171 16.99 14.13 0.38
N SER A 172 16.22 14.85 -0.44
CA SER A 172 15.21 15.84 -0.02
C SER A 172 13.77 15.36 -0.21
N GLU A 173 13.56 14.09 -0.54
CA GLU A 173 12.24 13.52 -0.82
C GLU A 173 11.35 13.55 0.44
N GLN A 174 10.13 14.06 0.29
CA GLN A 174 9.11 14.14 1.34
C GLN A 174 7.99 13.14 1.06
N TYR A 175 7.36 12.66 2.13
CA TYR A 175 6.26 11.70 2.07
C TYR A 175 5.04 12.26 2.79
N PHE A 176 3.86 12.02 2.22
CA PHE A 176 2.58 12.53 2.71
C PHE A 176 1.49 11.46 2.56
N GLY A 177 0.36 11.66 3.24
CA GLY A 177 -0.78 10.74 3.18
C GLY A 177 -0.77 9.73 4.34
N ALA A 178 -1.05 8.47 4.01
CA ALA A 178 -1.40 7.39 4.93
C ALA A 178 -2.73 7.60 5.70
N GLY A 179 -3.62 8.43 5.15
CA GLY A 179 -4.87 8.86 5.81
C GLY A 179 -4.64 9.87 6.93
N GLU A 180 -5.48 9.82 7.95
CA GLU A 180 -5.35 10.64 9.16
C GLU A 180 -4.26 10.06 10.07
N GLN A 181 -3.15 10.79 10.20
CA GLN A 181 -2.00 10.48 11.04
C GLN A 181 -1.78 11.67 11.98
N ASN A 182 -2.19 11.52 13.25
CA ASN A 182 -2.32 12.65 14.16
C ASN A 182 -0.96 13.26 14.53
N GLY A 183 -0.84 14.58 14.41
CA GLY A 183 0.35 15.35 14.81
C GLY A 183 1.42 15.52 13.72
N SER A 184 1.27 14.91 12.53
CA SER A 184 2.25 15.04 11.45
C SER A 184 1.60 15.03 10.07
N PHE A 185 1.96 15.97 9.20
CA PHE A 185 1.53 15.95 7.79
C PHE A 185 2.61 15.42 6.83
N SER A 186 3.89 15.51 7.23
CA SER A 186 5.01 14.99 6.46
C SER A 186 5.73 13.90 7.24
N HIS A 187 5.97 12.77 6.58
CA HIS A 187 6.37 11.53 7.23
C HIS A 187 7.81 11.12 6.94
N ARG A 188 8.61 11.99 6.30
CA ARG A 188 10.01 11.67 5.99
C ARG A 188 10.79 11.34 7.27
N GLY A 189 11.45 10.18 7.29
CA GLY A 189 12.19 9.67 8.46
C GLY A 189 11.28 9.26 9.63
N LYS A 190 10.00 8.99 9.35
CA LYS A 190 9.02 8.51 10.31
C LYS A 190 8.40 7.22 9.79
N THR A 191 7.88 6.44 10.74
CA THR A 191 7.04 5.28 10.47
C THR A 191 5.61 5.60 10.83
N VAL A 192 4.69 5.34 9.90
CA VAL A 192 3.24 5.46 10.13
C VAL A 192 2.60 4.08 10.07
N GLN A 193 1.57 3.88 10.89
CA GLN A 193 0.76 2.67 10.83
C GLN A 193 -0.44 2.91 9.91
N VAL A 194 -0.71 1.95 9.04
CA VAL A 194 -1.88 1.92 8.16
C VAL A 194 -2.80 0.83 8.67
N GLY A 195 -3.50 1.15 9.74
CA GLY A 195 -4.59 0.36 10.31
C GLY A 195 -5.55 1.31 11.00
N VAL A 196 -6.62 0.80 11.60
CA VAL A 196 -7.47 1.64 12.45
C VAL A 196 -7.03 1.43 13.89
N ASP A 197 -6.66 2.53 14.56
CA ASP A 197 -6.63 2.58 16.02
C ASP A 197 -7.79 3.46 16.55
N TYR A 198 -7.86 3.63 17.86
CA TYR A 198 -8.83 4.52 18.51
C TYR A 198 -8.12 5.62 19.30
N ASP A 199 -6.89 5.97 18.91
CA ASP A 199 -6.12 7.03 19.55
C ASP A 199 -6.32 8.35 18.80
N TRP A 200 -6.90 9.32 19.49
CA TRP A 200 -7.16 10.65 18.95
C TRP A 200 -6.06 11.67 19.29
N ASN A 201 -5.03 11.23 20.01
CA ASN A 201 -3.88 12.06 20.36
C ASN A 201 -2.81 12.01 19.26
N GLU A 202 -1.77 12.83 19.42
CA GLU A 202 -0.58 12.80 18.57
C GLU A 202 0.06 11.39 18.56
N GLY A 203 0.32 10.88 17.35
CA GLY A 203 0.76 9.50 17.11
C GLY A 203 -0.36 8.52 16.77
N GLY A 204 -1.62 8.87 17.06
CA GLY A 204 -2.79 8.06 16.69
C GLY A 204 -3.11 8.08 15.19
N HIS A 205 -3.84 7.05 14.74
CA HIS A 205 -4.22 6.83 13.34
C HIS A 205 -5.66 6.29 13.22
N PRO A 206 -6.67 7.07 13.67
CA PRO A 206 -8.05 6.59 13.78
C PRO A 206 -8.74 6.42 12.42
N ASN A 207 -8.17 7.00 11.36
CA ASN A 207 -8.72 6.94 10.01
C ASN A 207 -7.60 6.90 8.94
N SER A 208 -6.73 5.90 9.05
CA SER A 208 -5.65 5.71 8.07
C SER A 208 -6.18 5.19 6.72
N VAL A 209 -5.41 5.42 5.66
CA VAL A 209 -5.70 4.98 4.30
C VAL A 209 -4.41 4.45 3.68
N PRO A 210 -4.41 3.29 3.00
CA PRO A 210 -3.21 2.71 2.37
C PRO A 210 -2.77 3.46 1.11
N PHE A 211 -2.61 4.77 1.21
CA PHE A 211 -2.26 5.68 0.13
C PHE A 211 -1.21 6.68 0.60
N TYR A 212 -0.06 6.72 -0.05
CA TYR A 212 0.94 7.77 0.20
C TYR A 212 1.39 8.46 -1.08
N LEU A 213 1.88 9.68 -0.92
CA LEU A 213 2.46 10.52 -1.96
C LEU A 213 3.93 10.79 -1.65
N SER A 214 4.74 10.89 -2.69
CA SER A 214 6.12 11.33 -2.63
C SER A 214 6.29 12.65 -3.39
N SER A 215 7.11 13.55 -2.85
CA SER A 215 7.54 14.76 -3.56
C SER A 215 8.41 14.49 -4.79
N ALA A 216 8.87 13.25 -5.01
CA ALA A 216 9.51 12.83 -6.26
C ALA A 216 8.50 12.69 -7.43
N GLY A 217 7.21 12.88 -7.15
CA GLY A 217 6.15 12.98 -8.15
C GLY A 217 5.48 11.64 -8.46
N TYR A 218 5.29 10.80 -7.44
CA TYR A 218 4.52 9.57 -7.53
C TYR A 218 3.62 9.39 -6.30
N GLY A 219 2.58 8.58 -6.46
CA GLY A 219 1.75 8.08 -5.37
C GLY A 219 1.64 6.57 -5.46
N VAL A 220 1.41 5.93 -4.32
CA VAL A 220 1.20 4.48 -4.22
C VAL A 220 -0.03 4.24 -3.39
N TYR A 221 -0.91 3.40 -3.92
CA TYR A 221 -2.07 2.86 -3.22
C TYR A 221 -1.86 1.35 -3.07
N ARG A 222 -1.95 0.80 -1.85
CA ARG A 222 -1.92 -0.65 -1.61
C ARG A 222 -3.34 -1.19 -1.65
N ASN A 223 -3.62 -2.10 -2.58
CA ASN A 223 -4.98 -2.60 -2.85
C ASN A 223 -5.34 -3.75 -1.90
N THR A 224 -5.55 -3.43 -0.64
CA THR A 224 -5.77 -4.40 0.44
C THR A 224 -6.67 -3.87 1.56
N TYR A 225 -7.24 -4.79 2.34
CA TYR A 225 -7.83 -4.52 3.66
C TYR A 225 -6.86 -4.79 4.81
N ALA A 226 -5.74 -5.45 4.54
CA ALA A 226 -4.78 -5.80 5.56
C ALA A 226 -4.14 -4.53 6.15
N PRO A 227 -3.82 -4.53 7.46
CA PRO A 227 -3.09 -3.44 8.05
C PRO A 227 -1.62 -3.47 7.60
N GLY A 228 -1.02 -2.28 7.56
CA GLY A 228 0.34 -2.05 7.10
C GLY A 228 1.13 -1.11 7.98
N SER A 229 2.42 -0.98 7.64
CA SER A 229 3.36 -0.07 8.28
C SER A 229 4.30 0.49 7.23
N TYR A 230 4.37 1.83 7.12
CA TYR A 230 5.18 2.52 6.14
C TYR A 230 6.29 3.30 6.86
N ALA A 231 7.52 2.80 6.76
CA ALA A 231 8.72 3.45 7.26
C ALA A 231 9.34 4.27 6.13
N PHE A 232 9.25 5.60 6.20
CA PHE A 232 9.82 6.51 5.21
C PHE A 232 11.28 6.88 5.55
N ASP A 233 12.05 5.88 5.98
CA ASP A 233 13.47 5.95 6.31
C ASP A 233 14.36 5.93 5.05
N ASP A 234 15.68 5.79 5.21
CA ASP A 234 16.60 5.52 4.10
C ASP A 234 17.13 4.08 4.20
N PRO A 235 16.64 3.12 3.40
CA PRO A 235 15.62 3.24 2.35
C PRO A 235 14.18 3.30 2.90
N VAL A 236 13.21 3.63 2.03
CA VAL A 236 11.77 3.53 2.35
C VAL A 236 11.34 2.08 2.34
N SER A 237 10.54 1.66 3.32
CA SER A 237 9.96 0.33 3.42
C SER A 237 8.46 0.43 3.66
N THR A 238 7.65 -0.16 2.77
CA THR A 238 6.19 -0.23 2.92
C THR A 238 5.74 -1.68 2.99
N THR A 239 5.09 -2.03 4.08
CA THR A 239 4.71 -3.40 4.41
C THR A 239 3.21 -3.51 4.60
N GLU A 240 2.61 -4.59 4.09
CA GLU A 240 1.22 -4.98 4.40
C GLU A 240 1.20 -6.40 4.97
N GLN A 241 0.35 -6.65 5.95
CA GLN A 241 0.16 -7.96 6.60
C GLN A 241 -0.67 -8.91 5.73
N GLU A 242 -0.22 -9.12 4.49
CA GLU A 242 -0.85 -10.02 3.53
C GLU A 242 0.21 -10.77 2.70
N LEU A 243 -0.12 -11.99 2.29
CA LEU A 243 0.76 -12.85 1.49
C LEU A 243 0.94 -12.40 0.04
N ARG A 244 0.02 -11.60 -0.51
CA ARG A 244 0.15 -11.00 -1.85
C ARG A 244 0.64 -9.57 -1.74
N PHE A 245 1.37 -9.15 -2.76
CA PHE A 245 1.64 -7.75 -3.02
C PHE A 245 0.68 -7.29 -4.13
N ASP A 246 -0.07 -6.23 -3.88
CA ASP A 246 -0.94 -5.53 -4.84
C ASP A 246 -1.08 -4.05 -4.48
#